data_AF-A0A938DGE1-F1
#
_entry.id   AF-A0A938DGE1-F1
#
_cell.length_a   1.000
_cell.length_b   1.000
_cell.length_c   1.000
_cell.angle_alpha   90.00
_cell.angle_beta   90.00
_cell.angle_gamma   90.00
#
_symmetry.space_group_name_H-M   'P 1'
#
loop_
_entity.id
_entity.type
_entity.pdbx_description
1 polymer ?
#
loop_
_entity_poly.entity_id
_entity_poly.type
_entity_poly.pdbx_seq_one_letter_code
_entity_poly.pdbx_strand_id
1 'polypeptide(L)' 'MATEKKPTTIKKYANRRLYDTGTSTYVTLEDLAAMVKRGEDFVVCDAKTGEDITRPVLTQIIFEQEGKEGQSLLP' A
#
# COMPACT_ATOMS: atom_id res chain seq x y z
N MET A 1 -17.32 -12.99 -18.40
CA MET A 1 -17.82 -12.53 -17.08
C MET A 1 -16.69 -11.78 -16.41
N ALA A 2 -16.83 -10.47 -16.24
CA ALA A 2 -15.85 -9.67 -15.51
C ALA A 2 -15.93 -10.11 -14.04
N THR A 3 -14.91 -10.82 -13.55
CA THR A 3 -14.80 -11.09 -12.13
C THR A 3 -14.58 -9.75 -11.44
N GLU A 4 -15.59 -9.22 -10.77
CA GLU A 4 -15.46 -8.09 -9.84
C GLU A 4 -14.54 -8.53 -8.70
N LYS A 5 -13.22 -8.42 -8.93
CA LYS A 5 -12.21 -8.76 -7.95
C LYS A 5 -12.25 -7.66 -6.90
N LYS A 6 -12.79 -7.96 -5.72
CA LYS A 6 -12.84 -7.00 -4.62
C LYS A 6 -11.41 -6.55 -4.29
N PRO A 7 -11.19 -5.26 -4.01
CA PRO A 7 -9.87 -4.75 -3.67
C PRO A 7 -9.35 -5.44 -2.41
N THR A 8 -8.07 -5.79 -2.44
CA THR A 8 -7.39 -6.41 -1.30
C THR A 8 -7.38 -5.44 -0.13
N THR A 9 -7.78 -5.88 1.06
CA THR A 9 -7.80 -5.01 2.24
C THR A 9 -6.52 -5.19 3.06
N ILE A 10 -5.77 -4.11 3.20
CA ILE A 10 -4.53 -4.03 3.96
C ILE A 10 -4.79 -3.26 5.25
N LYS A 11 -4.42 -3.85 6.39
CA LYS A 11 -4.50 -3.19 7.70
C LYS A 11 -3.13 -2.63 8.08
N LYS A 12 -3.07 -1.33 8.37
CA LYS A 12 -1.86 -0.67 8.88
C LYS A 12 -1.92 -0.55 10.39
N TYR A 13 -0.88 -1.03 11.06
CA TYR A 13 -0.70 -0.91 12.50
C TYR A 13 0.30 0.22 12.83
N ALA A 14 0.21 0.75 14.06
CA ALA A 14 1.01 1.89 14.51
C ALA A 14 2.53 1.67 14.41
N ASN A 15 3.01 0.44 14.47
CA ASN A 15 4.42 0.06 14.34
C ASN A 15 4.88 -0.12 12.87
N ARG A 16 4.27 0.60 11.93
CA ARG A 16 4.49 0.50 10.47
C ARG A 16 4.22 -0.87 9.85
N ARG A 17 3.68 -1.84 10.60
CA ARG A 17 3.31 -3.14 10.04
C ARG A 17 2.08 -3.00 9.15
N LEU A 18 2.16 -3.60 7.97
CA LEU A 18 1.04 -3.76 7.04
C LEU A 18 0.66 -5.23 7.02
N TYR A 19 -0.63 -5.51 7.08
CA TYR A 19 -1.16 -6.87 7.10
C TYR A 19 -2.21 -7.03 6.02
N ASP A 20 -1.97 -7.95 5.10
CA ASP A 20 -2.93 -8.30 4.07
C ASP A 20 -3.96 -9.27 4.65
N THR A 21 -5.22 -8.84 4.66
CA THR A 21 -6.33 -9.66 5.16
C THR A 21 -6.80 -10.74 4.18
N GLY A 22 -6.44 -10.64 2.90
CA GLY A 22 -6.72 -11.64 1.87
C GLY A 22 -5.77 -12.83 1.95
N THR A 23 -4.47 -12.56 2.06
CA THR A 23 -3.45 -13.63 2.20
C THR A 23 -3.13 -13.99 3.65
N SER A 24 -3.60 -13.20 4.61
CA SER A 24 -3.30 -13.34 6.04
C SER A 24 -1.80 -13.23 6.36
N THR A 25 -1.05 -12.45 5.57
CA THR A 25 0.40 -12.29 5.70
C THR A 25 0.81 -10.85 5.96
N TYR A 26 2.03 -10.67 6.48
CA TYR A 26 2.64 -9.35 6.57
C TYR A 26 3.19 -8.95 5.21
N VAL A 27 2.94 -7.69 4.84
CA VAL A 27 3.43 -7.11 3.59
C VAL A 27 4.25 -5.86 3.90
N THR A 28 5.12 -5.49 2.97
CA THR A 28 5.91 -4.26 3.03
C THR A 28 5.31 -3.19 2.13
N LEU A 29 5.79 -1.94 2.25
CA LEU A 29 5.45 -0.89 1.29
C LEU A 29 5.93 -1.23 -0.12
N GLU A 30 7.01 -1.99 -0.26
CA GLU A 30 7.53 -2.45 -1.55
C GLU A 30 6.61 -3.47 -2.21
N ASP A 31 6.01 -4.36 -1.42
CA ASP A 31 4.99 -5.29 -1.93
C ASP A 31 3.74 -4.55 -2.42
N LEU A 32 3.29 -3.54 -1.66
CA LEU A 32 2.19 -2.67 -2.09
C LEU A 32 2.53 -1.90 -3.36
N ALA A 33 3.76 -1.38 -3.48
CA ALA A 33 4.24 -0.74 -4.69
C ALA A 33 4.20 -1.69 -5.90
N ALA A 34 4.61 -2.94 -5.69
CA ALA A 34 4.56 -3.97 -6.71
C ALA A 34 3.11 -4.32 -7.10
N MET A 35 2.17 -4.34 -6.14
CA MET A 35 0.74 -4.49 -6.41
C MET A 35 0.21 -3.37 -7.31
N VAL A 36 0.55 -2.10 -7.02
CA VAL A 36 0.20 -0.96 -7.89
C VAL A 36 0.75 -1.17 -9.30
N LYS A 37 2.04 -1.54 -9.43
CA LYS A 37 2.68 -1.78 -10.74
C LYS A 37 2.03 -2.92 -11.52
N ARG A 38 1.50 -3.94 -10.83
CA ARG A 38 0.77 -5.06 -11.44
C ARG A 38 -0.69 -4.74 -11.76
N GLY A 39 -1.18 -3.55 -11.40
CA GLY A 39 -2.58 -3.16 -11.57
C GLY A 39 -3.53 -3.90 -10.62
N GLU A 40 -3.04 -4.32 -9.46
CA GLU A 40 -3.86 -4.95 -8.42
C GLU A 40 -4.45 -3.89 -7.49
N ASP A 41 -5.79 -3.86 -7.40
CA ASP A 41 -6.48 -2.94 -6.50
C ASP A 41 -6.35 -3.35 -5.04
N PHE A 42 -6.03 -2.38 -4.18
CA PHE A 42 -6.06 -2.55 -2.74
C PHE A 42 -6.53 -1.29 -2.02
N VAL A 43 -7.00 -1.47 -0.79
CA VAL A 43 -7.37 -0.42 0.14
C VAL A 43 -6.56 -0.59 1.42
N VAL A 44 -6.14 0.52 2.03
CA VAL A 44 -5.41 0.52 3.29
C VAL A 44 -6.23 1.18 4.37
N CYS A 45 -6.50 0.44 5.43
CA CYS A 45 -7.23 0.94 6.59
C CYS A 45 -6.32 0.94 7.83
N ASP A 46 -6.43 1.98 8.65
CA ASP A 46 -5.79 1.98 9.97
C ASP A 46 -6.43 0.91 10.87
N ALA A 47 -5.62 0.03 11.44
CA ALA A 47 -6.11 -1.10 12.23
C ALA A 47 -6.72 -0.68 13.58
N LYS A 48 -6.41 0.53 14.07
CA LYS A 48 -6.89 1.07 15.34
C LYS A 48 -8.16 1.90 15.14
N THR A 49 -8.20 2.75 14.11
CA THR A 49 -9.32 3.68 13.89
C THR A 49 -10.30 3.22 12.81
N GLY A 50 -9.88 2.32 11.92
CA GLY A 50 -10.65 1.90 10.74
C GLY A 50 -10.65 2.93 9.61
N GLU A 51 -9.91 4.03 9.75
CA GLU A 51 -9.85 5.10 8.76
C GLU A 51 -9.21 4.63 7.45
N ASP A 52 -9.77 5.06 6.32
CA ASP A 52 -9.16 4.86 5.01
C ASP A 52 -7.96 5.79 4.85
N ILE A 53 -6.79 5.17 4.81
CA ILE A 53 -5.50 5.82 4.65
C ILE A 53 -4.81 5.35 3.35
N THR A 54 -5.58 4.87 2.38
CA THR A 54 -5.06 4.40 1.08
C THR A 54 -4.28 5.50 0.38
N ARG A 55 -4.85 6.72 0.30
CA ARG A 55 -4.21 7.88 -0.33
C ARG A 55 -2.84 8.23 0.27
N PRO A 56 -2.71 8.49 1.59
CA PRO A 56 -1.41 8.82 2.18
C PRO A 56 -0.40 7.67 2.05
N VAL A 57 -0.83 6.41 2.09
CA VAL A 57 0.07 5.26 1.87
C VAL A 57 0.56 5.21 0.43
N LEU A 58 -0.29 5.47 -0.57
CA LEU A 58 0.13 5.57 -1.97
C LEU A 58 1.11 6.73 -2.18
N THR A 59 0.88 7.90 -1.57
CA THR A 59 1.84 9.01 -1.61
C THR A 59 3.19 8.62 -1.02
N GLN A 60 3.20 7.92 0.12
CA GLN A 60 4.43 7.42 0.72
C GLN A 60 5.15 6.44 -0.21
N ILE A 61 4.42 5.52 -0.84
CA ILE A 61 4.98 4.57 -1.82
C ILE A 61 5.68 5.31 -2.97
N ILE A 62 5.05 6.36 -3.52
CA ILE A 62 5.62 7.17 -4.60
C ILE A 62 6.92 7.83 -4.13
N PHE A 63 6.89 8.51 -3.00
CA PHE A 63 8.06 9.22 -2.46
C PHE A 63 9.25 8.28 -2.15
N GLU A 64 8.98 7.11 -1.58
CA GLU A 64 10.03 6.11 -1.31
C GLU A 64 10.63 5.52 -2.59
N GLN A 65 9.86 5.48 -3.68
CA GLN A 65 10.32 4.98 -4.97
C GLN A 65 11.22 6.01 -5.67
N GLU A 66 10.83 7.29 -5.66
CA GLU A 66 11.64 8.39 -6.19
C GLU A 66 12.96 8.53 -5.42
N GLY A 67 12.94 8.36 -4.09
CA GLY A 67 14.16 8.39 -3.27
C GLY A 67 15.12 7.21 -3.51
N LYS A 68 14.63 6.08 -4.03
CA LYS A 68 15.46 4.90 -4.39
C LYS A 68 16.02 5.00 -5.82
N GLU A 69 15.27 5.57 -6.77
CA GLU A 69 15.66 5.64 -8.19
C GLU A 69 16.47 6.90 -8.56
N GLY A 70 16.54 7.92 -7.71
CA GLY A 70 17.38 9.08 -7.99
C GLY A 70 17.64 9.97 -6.78
N GLN A 71 18.91 10.11 -6.42
CA GLN A 71 19.37 11.40 -5.91
C GLN A 71 19.14 12.45 -7.01
N SER A 72 17.97 13.08 -6.98
CA SER A 72 17.87 14.46 -7.40
C SER A 72 16.76 15.08 -6.56
N LEU A 73 17.22 15.70 -5.48
CA LEU A 73 16.51 16.74 -4.76
C LEU A 73 15.76 17.59 -5.79
N LEU A 74 14.44 17.72 -5.63
CA LEU A 74 13.70 18.79 -6.28
C LEU A 74 14.33 20.13 -5.81
N PRO A 75 14.41 21.13 -6.72
CA PRO A 75 15.21 22.35 -6.56
C PRO A 75 14.85 23.23 -5.36
#